data_AF-A0A528BDB0-F1
#
_entry.id   AF-A0A528BDB0-F1
#
_cell.length_a   1.000
_cell.length_b   1.000
_cell.length_c   1.000
_cell.angle_alpha   90.00
_cell.angle_beta   90.00
_cell.angle_gamma   90.00
#
_symmetry.space_group_name_H-M   'P 1'
#
loop_
_entity.id
_entity.type
_entity.pdbx_description
1 polymer ?
#
loop_
_entity_poly.entity_id
_entity_poly.type
_entity_poly.pdbx_seq_one_letter_code
_entity_poly.pdbx_strand_id
1 'polypeptide(L)' 'MRGWLLDTNVVAALINPQGAPSVKRWAEGQDETSFHISVLTLAEYDKGIHNLPDDHPDRPRYMAAR' A
#
# COMPACT_ATOMS: atom_id res chain seq x y z
N MET A 1 18.83 -12.46 9.58
CA MET A 1 18.20 -11.18 9.19
C MET A 1 16.72 -11.27 9.55
N ARG A 2 16.13 -10.22 10.11
CA ARG A 2 14.68 -10.12 10.37
C ARG A 2 14.16 -8.99 9.49
N GLY A 3 13.11 -9.24 8.72
CA GLY A 3 12.44 -8.25 7.88
C GLY A 3 10.96 -8.17 8.23
N TRP A 4 10.26 -7.21 7.62
CA TRP A 4 8.82 -7.01 7.80
C TRP A 4 8.08 -7.44 6.54
N LEU A 5 7.15 -8.37 6.68
CA LEU A 5 6.17 -8.65 5.64
C LEU A 5 5.01 -7.66 5.81
N LEU A 6 4.86 -6.73 4.87
CA LEU A 6 3.87 -5.67 4.95
C LEU A 6 2.49 -6.21 4.57
N ASP A 7 1.52 -5.96 5.45
CA ASP A 7 0.11 -6.19 5.18
C ASP A 7 -0.47 -5.07 4.31
N THR A 8 -1.63 -5.32 3.69
CA THR A 8 -2.31 -4.39 2.78
C THR A 8 -2.66 -3.07 3.48
N ASN A 9 -3.00 -3.10 4.76
CA ASN A 9 -3.29 -1.89 5.53
C ASN A 9 -2.07 -0.97 5.71
N VAL A 10 -0.86 -1.52 5.86
CA VAL A 10 0.38 -0.77 6.01
C VAL A 10 0.73 -0.15 4.67
N VAL A 11 0.67 -0.93 3.58
CA VAL A 11 0.90 -0.42 2.22
C VAL A 11 -0.07 0.72 1.89
N ALA A 12 -1.37 0.54 2.18
CA ALA A 12 -2.39 1.57 1.97
C ALA A 12 -2.11 2.87 2.77
N ALA A 13 -1.62 2.74 4.01
CA ALA A 13 -1.26 3.91 4.83
C ALA A 13 0.00 4.63 4.31
N LEU A 14 0.96 3.91 3.73
CA LEU A 14 2.19 4.50 3.19
C LEU A 14 1.92 5.30 1.92
N ILE A 15 1.13 4.75 0.99
CA ILE A 15 0.84 5.39 -0.30
C ILE A 15 -0.18 6.54 -0.21
N ASN A 16 -1.08 6.51 0.79
CA ASN A 16 -2.07 7.56 0.98
C ASN A 16 -1.39 8.80 1.57
N PRO A 17 -1.48 10.00 0.94
CA PRO A 17 -0.92 11.23 1.50
C PRO A 17 -1.37 11.51 2.94
N GLN A 18 -2.61 11.17 3.26
CA GLN A 18 -3.26 11.33 4.58
C GLN A 18 -3.24 10.04 5.42
N GLY A 19 -2.47 9.02 5.03
CA GLY A 19 -2.33 7.79 5.79
C GLY A 19 -1.71 7.99 7.18
N ALA A 20 -1.89 7.01 8.07
CA ALA A 20 -1.57 7.10 9.49
C ALA A 20 -0.12 7.62 9.74
N PRO A 21 0.05 8.77 10.41
CA PRO A 21 1.37 9.36 10.64
C PRO A 21 2.33 8.48 11.44
N SER A 22 1.81 7.61 12.30
CA SER A 22 2.60 6.64 13.06
C SER A 22 3.22 5.57 12.18
N VAL A 23 2.49 5.08 11.17
CA VAL A 23 2.97 4.09 10.20
C VAL A 23 4.05 4.70 9.32
N LYS A 24 3.85 5.94 8.85
CA LYS A 24 4.84 6.66 8.05
C LYS A 24 6.15 6.87 8.81
N ARG A 25 6.08 7.40 10.04
CA ARG A 25 7.25 7.57 10.91
C ARG A 25 7.96 6.26 11.24
N TRP A 26 7.21 5.18 11.43
CA TRP A 26 7.80 3.86 11.64
C TRP A 26 8.59 3.40 10.41
N ALA A 27 8.01 3.55 9.22
CA ALA A 27 8.63 3.13 7.96
C ALA A 27 9.89 3.95 7.62
N GLU A 28 9.88 5.27 7.89
CA GLU A 28 11.05 6.15 7.72
C GLU A 28 12.29 5.69 8.53
N GLY A 29 12.08 4.95 9.62
CA GLY A 29 13.15 4.43 10.47
C GLY A 29 13.66 3.02 10.10
N GLN A 30 13.13 2.41 9.03
CA GLN A 30 13.55 1.06 8.60
C GLN A 30 14.45 1.13 7.35
N ASP A 31 15.28 0.10 7.17
CA ASP A 31 15.92 -0.15 5.87
C ASP A 31 14.86 -0.65 4.88
N GLU A 32 14.71 0.02 3.74
CA GLU A 32 13.74 -0.37 2.70
C GLU A 32 13.96 -1.81 2.23
N THR A 33 15.21 -2.29 2.18
CA THR A 33 15.52 -3.67 1.76
C THR A 33 15.08 -4.73 2.77
N SER A 34 14.67 -4.30 3.97
CA SER A 34 14.06 -5.16 4.99
C SER A 34 12.55 -5.34 4.83
N PHE A 35 11.94 -4.62 3.88
CA PHE A 35 10.51 -4.73 3.58
C PHE A 35 10.24 -5.78 2.50
N HIS A 36 9.24 -6.60 2.78
CA HIS A 36 8.74 -7.62 1.87
C HIS A 36 7.24 -7.41 1.66
N ILE A 37 6.75 -7.73 0.47
CA ILE A 37 5.32 -7.65 0.14
C ILE A 37 4.90 -9.03 -0.35
N SER A 38 3.75 -9.51 0.14
CA SER A 38 3.16 -10.76 -0.35
C SER A 38 2.48 -10.51 -1.70
N VAL A 39 2.51 -11.51 -2.60
CA VAL A 39 1.68 -11.48 -3.81
C VAL A 39 0.18 -11.34 -3.49
N LEU A 40 -0.25 -11.80 -2.30
CA LEU A 40 -1.62 -11.61 -1.83
C LEU A 40 -1.94 -10.13 -1.54
N THR A 41 -1.00 -9.39 -0.98
CA THR A 41 -1.15 -7.94 -0.73
C THR A 41 -1.41 -7.18 -2.03
N LEU A 42 -0.74 -7.57 -3.11
CA LEU A 42 -0.98 -6.99 -4.44
C LEU A 42 -2.39 -7.32 -4.95
N ALA A 43 -2.81 -8.58 -4.82
CA ALA A 43 -4.15 -9.01 -5.26
C ALA A 43 -5.28 -8.34 -4.44
N GLU A 44 -5.08 -8.15 -3.14
CA GLU A 44 -6.02 -7.43 -2.27
C GLU A 44 -6.11 -5.96 -2.64
N TYR A 45 -4.98 -5.33 -2.97
CA TYR A 45 -4.94 -3.95 -3.42
C TYR A 45 -5.71 -3.77 -4.74
N ASP A 46 -5.47 -4.65 -5.72
CA ASP A 46 -6.20 -4.68 -7.01
C ASP A 46 -7.71 -4.88 -6.80
N LYS A 47 -8.09 -5.82 -5.93
CA LYS A 47 -9.49 -6.05 -5.56
C LYS A 47 -10.10 -4.80 -4.92
N GLY A 48 -9.36 -4.09 -4.08
CA GLY A 48 -9.79 -2.84 -3.47
C GLY A 48 -10.12 -1.77 -4.51
N ILE A 49 -9.24 -1.58 -5.50
CA ILE A 49 -9.45 -0.63 -6.62
C ILE A 49 -10.66 -1.04 -7.47
N HIS A 50 -10.78 -2.34 -7.80
CA HIS A 50 -11.89 -2.86 -8.60
C HIS A 50 -13.25 -2.61 -7.95
N ASN A 51 -13.31 -2.63 -6.62
CA ASN A 51 -14.52 -2.39 -5.84
C ASN A 51 -14.89 -0.89 -5.68
N LEU A 52 -14.03 0.03 -6.10
CA LEU A 52 -14.38 1.45 -6.13
C LEU A 52 -15.48 1.71 -7.18
N PRO A 53 -16.35 2.70 -6.98
CA PRO A 53 -17.25 3.18 -8.03
C PRO A 53 -16.50 3.48 -9.34
N ASP A 54 -17.14 3.27 -10.48
CA ASP A 54 -16.53 3.52 -11.79
C ASP A 54 -16.14 5.00 -11.99
N ASP A 55 -16.87 5.91 -11.33
CA ASP A 55 -16.63 7.36 -11.33
C ASP A 55 -15.68 7.83 -10.22
N HIS A 56 -15.06 6.91 -9.48
CA HIS A 56 -14.15 7.27 -8.40
C HIS A 56 -12.91 8.01 -8.95
N PRO A 57 -12.58 9.21 -8.45
CA PRO A 57 -11.56 10.09 -9.03
C PRO A 57 -10.16 9.47 -9.04
N ASP A 58 -9.86 8.60 -8.06
CA ASP A 58 -8.55 7.95 -7.96
C ASP A 58 -8.42 6.65 -8.77
N ARG A 59 -9.51 6.11 -9.30
CA ARG A 59 -9.50 4.83 -10.04
C ARG A 59 -8.57 4.86 -11.27
N PRO A 60 -8.55 5.93 -12.10
CA PRO A 60 -7.58 6.04 -13.21
C PRO A 60 -6.13 6.13 -12.74
N ARG A 61 -5.88 6.80 -11.60
CA ARG A 61 -4.54 6.96 -11.01
C ARG A 61 -3.95 5.61 -10.62
N TYR A 62 -4.77 4.72 -10.07
CA TYR A 62 -4.33 3.38 -9.68
C TYR A 62 -4.16 2.44 -10.87
N MET A 63 -4.99 2.57 -11.92
CA MET A 63 -4.86 1.75 -13.14
C MET A 63 -3.63 2.10 -13.99
N ALA A 64 -3.19 3.36 -13.99
CA ALA A 64 -2.04 3.82 -14.77
C ALA A 64 -0.67 3.43 -14.16
N ALA A 65 -0.65 2.99 -12.90
CA ALA A 65 0.56 2.56 -12.20
C ALA A 65 0.94 1.09 -12.46
N ARG A 66 0.22 0.41 -13.36
CA ARG A 66 0.43 -0.97 -13.78
C ARG A 66 1.34 -1.04 -15.01
#